data_AF-A0A920UN44-F1
#
_entry.id   AF-A0A920UN44-F1
#
_cell.length_a   1.000
_cell.length_b   1.000
_cell.length_c   1.000
_cell.angle_alpha   90.00
_cell.angle_beta   90.00
_cell.angle_gamma   90.00
#
_symmetry.space_group_name_H-M   'P 1'
#
loop_
_entity.id
_entity.type
_entity.pdbx_description
1 polymer ?
#
loop_
_entity_poly.entity_id
_entity_poly.type
_entity_poly.pdbx_seq_one_letter_code
_entity_poly.pdbx_strand_id
1 'polypeptide(L)'
;MVASGAKCIFASYEIPNAKIEAIGVHVNKPSTAAYRAPGATNAAFASETIVDEICTTLKIDPVEFRLQNASKEGTRRVDGPIFPKIGCVEVLGGYKKSSSLSSSSRKKCRTGSCNRLLV
;
A
#
# COMPACT_ATOMS: atom_id res chain seq x y z
N MET A 1 -20.02 3.26 4.01
CA MET A 1 -18.80 2.40 4.08
C MET A 1 -17.82 2.72 2.97
N VAL A 2 -18.27 2.77 1.72
CA VAL A 2 -17.43 2.88 0.52
C VAL A 2 -16.44 4.06 0.53
N ALA A 3 -16.88 5.24 1.01
CA ALA A 3 -16.04 6.43 1.08
C ALA A 3 -14.81 6.29 1.98
N SER A 4 -14.88 5.50 3.06
CA SER A 4 -13.72 5.30 3.94
C SER A 4 -12.70 4.36 3.32
N GLY A 5 -13.16 3.29 2.65
CA GLY A 5 -12.28 2.39 1.89
C GLY A 5 -11.54 3.11 0.77
N ALA A 6 -12.25 3.97 0.03
CA ALA A 6 -11.68 4.78 -1.04
C ALA A 6 -10.53 5.69 -0.56
N LYS A 7 -10.64 6.28 0.64
CA LYS A 7 -9.58 7.12 1.20
C LYS A 7 -8.34 6.34 1.64
N CYS A 8 -8.52 5.09 2.06
CA CYS A 8 -7.46 4.29 2.67
C CYS A 8 -6.64 3.45 1.68
N ILE A 9 -7.19 3.13 0.50
CA ILE A 9 -6.61 2.16 -0.44
C ILE A 9 -5.15 2.47 -0.85
N PHE A 10 -4.82 3.72 -1.16
CA PHE A 10 -3.46 4.14 -1.54
C PHE A 10 -2.79 5.01 -0.48
N ALA A 11 -3.28 5.00 0.76
CA ALA A 11 -2.75 5.88 1.81
C ALA A 11 -1.28 5.59 2.13
N SER A 12 -0.84 4.33 2.03
CA SER A 12 0.52 3.90 2.35
C SER A 12 1.54 4.20 1.25
N TYR A 13 1.09 4.54 0.04
CA TYR A 13 1.96 4.69 -1.12
C TYR A 13 1.90 6.10 -1.71
N GLU A 14 3.07 6.64 -2.06
CA GLU A 14 3.20 7.87 -2.83
C GLU A 14 3.06 7.54 -4.33
N ILE A 15 1.85 7.74 -4.86
CA ILE A 15 1.51 7.51 -6.26
C ILE A 15 1.26 8.87 -6.93
N PRO A 16 2.05 9.29 -7.94
CA PRO A 16 1.91 10.60 -8.55
C PRO A 16 0.60 10.76 -9.32
N ASN A 17 0.11 9.67 -9.93
CA ASN A 17 -1.08 9.66 -10.77
C ASN A 17 -2.03 8.56 -10.29
N ALA A 18 -3.04 8.94 -9.50
CA ALA A 18 -4.03 7.99 -9.00
C ALA A 18 -5.44 8.55 -9.16
N LYS A 19 -6.37 7.70 -9.61
CA LYS A 19 -7.81 7.98 -9.65
C LYS A 19 -8.52 6.89 -8.85
N ILE A 20 -9.34 7.30 -7.89
CA ILE A 20 -10.11 6.39 -7.05
C ILE A 20 -11.59 6.63 -7.30
N GLU A 21 -12.29 5.58 -7.70
CA GLU A 21 -13.74 5.56 -7.84
C GLU A 21 -14.29 4.44 -6.96
N ALA A 22 -15.36 4.72 -6.23
CA ALA A 22 -15.89 3.80 -5.26
C ALA A 22 -17.42 3.86 -5.26
N ILE A 23 -18.05 2.74 -5.65
CA ILE A 23 -19.48 2.65 -5.88
C ILE A 23 -20.11 1.74 -4.82
N GLY A 24 -21.17 2.21 -4.19
CA GLY A 24 -21.99 1.40 -3.29
C GLY A 24 -23.14 0.77 -4.06
N VAL A 25 -23.13 -0.57 -4.19
CA VAL A 25 -24.23 -1.30 -4.83
C VAL A 25 -25.20 -1.77 -3.76
N HIS A 26 -26.47 -1.42 -3.93
CA HIS A 26 -27.54 -1.97 -3.10
C HIS A 26 -28.00 -3.29 -3.69
N VAL A 27 -28.10 -4.32 -2.86
CA VAL A 27 -28.57 -5.66 -3.26
C VAL A 27 -29.57 -6.14 -2.22
N ASN A 28 -30.40 -7.13 -2.58
CA ASN A 28 -31.50 -7.63 -1.75
C ASN A 28 -31.07 -8.47 -0.52
N LYS A 29 -29.90 -8.18 0.05
CA LYS A 29 -29.40 -8.82 1.28
C LYS A 29 -29.49 -7.83 2.45
N PRO A 30 -29.50 -8.30 3.71
CA PRO A 30 -29.56 -7.43 4.87
C PRO A 30 -28.52 -6.30 4.85
N SER A 31 -28.91 -5.13 5.34
CA SER A 31 -28.06 -3.94 5.32
C SER A 31 -26.73 -4.19 6.05
N THR A 32 -25.63 -3.80 5.43
CA THR A 32 -24.28 -3.87 6.02
C THR A 32 -24.03 -2.67 6.91
N ALA A 33 -23.65 -2.92 8.16
CA ALA A 33 -23.28 -1.90 9.15
C ALA A 33 -21.78 -1.87 9.40
N ALA A 34 -21.26 -0.74 9.92
CA ALA A 34 -19.84 -0.53 10.18
C ALA A 34 -19.24 -1.63 11.07
N TYR A 35 -18.15 -2.25 10.60
CA TYR A 35 -17.35 -3.20 11.36
C TYR A 35 -15.87 -2.85 11.24
N ARG A 36 -15.12 -3.02 12.34
CA ARG A 36 -13.69 -2.68 12.56
C ARG A 36 -12.96 -2.09 11.34
N ALA A 37 -12.90 -0.75 11.29
CA ALA A 37 -12.43 0.06 10.17
C ALA A 37 -13.31 -0.10 8.91
N PRO A 38 -14.41 0.68 8.78
CA PRO A 38 -15.49 0.40 7.83
C PRO A 38 -15.04 0.45 6.36
N GLY A 39 -14.77 -0.72 5.78
CA GLY A 39 -14.36 -0.88 4.37
C GLY A 39 -12.89 -0.58 4.08
N ALA A 40 -12.11 -0.12 5.06
CA ALA A 40 -10.69 0.18 4.88
C ALA A 40 -9.84 -1.09 4.78
N THR A 41 -10.16 -2.11 5.58
CA THR A 41 -9.43 -3.40 5.56
C THR A 41 -9.56 -4.12 4.22
N ASN A 42 -10.77 -4.17 3.66
CA ASN A 42 -11.02 -4.80 2.36
C ASN A 42 -10.29 -4.06 1.24
N ALA A 43 -10.29 -2.72 1.28
CA ALA A 43 -9.59 -1.90 0.29
C ALA A 43 -8.06 -2.09 0.40
N ALA A 44 -7.51 -2.06 1.61
CA ALA A 44 -6.09 -2.29 1.85
C ALA A 44 -5.64 -3.70 1.43
N PHE A 45 -6.46 -4.72 1.68
CA PHE A 45 -6.18 -6.08 1.22
C PHE A 45 -6.09 -6.14 -0.31
N ALA A 46 -7.05 -5.52 -1.02
CA ALA A 46 -7.03 -5.51 -2.48
C ALA A 46 -5.80 -4.80 -3.05
N SER A 47 -5.41 -3.64 -2.50
CA SER A 47 -4.21 -2.91 -2.95
C SER A 47 -2.92 -3.68 -2.66
N GLU A 48 -2.78 -4.27 -1.47
CA GLU A 48 -1.59 -5.03 -1.10
C GLU A 48 -1.43 -6.31 -1.94
N THR A 49 -2.55 -6.96 -2.30
CA THR A 49 -2.53 -8.11 -3.21
C THR A 49 -1.90 -7.74 -4.55
N ILE A 50 -2.30 -6.60 -5.13
CA ILE A 50 -1.74 -6.09 -6.40
C ILE A 50 -0.25 -5.78 -6.24
N VAL A 51 0.15 -5.17 -5.12
CA VAL A 51 1.57 -4.86 -4.84
C VAL A 51 2.41 -6.13 -4.78
N ASP A 52 1.92 -7.18 -4.11
CA ASP A 52 2.62 -8.47 -4.03
C ASP A 52 2.71 -9.18 -5.38
N GLU A 53 1.65 -9.11 -6.21
CA GLU A 53 1.68 -9.62 -7.58
C GLU A 53 2.75 -8.90 -8.42
N ILE A 54 2.79 -7.56 -8.37
CA ILE A 54 3.81 -6.75 -9.06
C ILE A 54 5.22 -7.16 -8.62
N CYS A 55 5.45 -7.30 -7.31
CA CYS A 55 6.74 -7.70 -6.77
C CYS A 55 7.15 -9.11 -7.24
N THR A 56 6.18 -10.04 -7.31
CA THR A 56 6.40 -11.41 -7.77
C THR A 56 6.76 -11.44 -9.26
N THR A 57 6.04 -10.69 -10.10
CA THR A 57 6.29 -10.61 -11.54
C THR A 57 7.65 -9.97 -11.85
N LEU A 58 7.98 -8.88 -11.16
CA LEU A 58 9.23 -8.15 -11.37
C LEU A 58 10.43 -8.77 -10.60
N LYS A 59 10.18 -9.78 -9.76
CA LYS A 59 11.18 -10.42 -8.89
C LYS A 59 11.93 -9.41 -8.01
N ILE A 60 11.19 -8.42 -7.50
CA ILE A 60 11.69 -7.39 -6.59
C ILE A 60 11.35 -7.83 -5.17
N ASP A 61 12.20 -7.50 -4.21
CA ASP A 61 11.89 -7.74 -2.81
C ASP A 61 10.67 -6.90 -2.38
N PRO A 62 9.60 -7.54 -1.85
CA PRO A 62 8.35 -6.86 -1.53
C PRO A 62 8.52 -5.79 -0.45
N VAL A 63 9.49 -5.92 0.44
CA VAL A 63 9.75 -4.94 1.51
C VAL A 63 10.50 -3.73 0.97
N GLU A 64 11.48 -3.93 0.10
CA GLU A 64 12.17 -2.84 -0.59
C GLU A 64 11.25 -2.04 -1.50
N PHE A 65 10.37 -2.71 -2.24
CA PHE A 65 9.38 -2.02 -3.07
C PHE A 65 8.47 -1.11 -2.24
N ARG A 66 7.99 -1.60 -1.09
CA ARG A 66 7.17 -0.82 -0.17
C ARG A 66 7.92 0.37 0.42
N LEU A 67 9.19 0.20 0.81
CA LEU A 67 10.03 1.29 1.30
C LEU A 67 10.30 2.37 0.26
N GLN A 68 10.49 1.99 -1.00
CA GLN A 68 10.73 2.94 -2.09
C GLN A 68 9.50 3.80 -2.39
N ASN A 69 8.31 3.21 -2.31
CA ASN A 69 7.05 3.87 -2.63
C ASN A 69 6.26 4.33 -1.40
N ALA A 70 6.82 4.23 -0.19
CA ALA A 70 6.11 4.58 1.04
C ALA A 70 5.78 6.08 1.12
N SER A 71 4.56 6.39 1.56
CA SER A 71 4.13 7.74 1.93
C SER A 71 4.99 8.29 3.06
N LYS A 72 5.36 9.58 2.95
CA LYS A 72 6.17 10.30 3.93
C LYS A 72 5.43 11.53 4.45
N GLU A 73 6.00 12.14 5.48
CA GLU A 73 5.57 13.46 5.92
C GLU A 73 5.60 14.45 4.74
N GLY A 74 4.51 15.18 4.55
CA GLY A 74 4.37 16.10 3.42
C GLY A 74 3.83 15.49 2.12
N THR A 75 3.66 14.16 2.04
CA THR A 75 3.04 13.53 0.86
C THR A 75 1.56 13.91 0.79
N ARG A 76 1.11 14.30 -0.41
CA ARG A 76 -0.30 14.61 -0.69
C ARG A 76 -1.06 13.32 -0.94
N ARG A 77 -2.15 13.10 -0.19
CA ARG A 77 -3.04 11.96 -0.45
C ARG A 77 -3.87 12.18 -1.70
N VAL A 78 -4.36 11.09 -2.27
CA VAL A 78 -5.26 11.13 -3.44
C VAL A 78 -6.56 11.89 -3.14
N ASP A 79 -7.05 11.86 -1.89
CA ASP A 79 -8.22 12.64 -1.46
C ASP A 79 -7.92 14.13 -1.20
N GLY A 80 -6.67 14.57 -1.31
CA GLY A 80 -6.25 15.96 -1.21
C GLY A 80 -5.42 16.38 0.01
N PRO A 81 -5.69 15.91 1.25
CA PRO A 81 -4.96 16.40 2.43
C PRO A 81 -3.50 15.92 2.45
N ILE A 82 -2.64 16.74 3.03
CA ILE A 82 -1.22 16.45 3.22
C ILE A 82 -1.07 15.62 4.50
N PHE A 83 -0.25 14.58 4.43
CA PHE A 83 0.01 13.79 5.62
C PHE A 83 0.87 14.55 6.64
N PRO A 84 0.49 14.49 7.94
CA PRO A 84 1.39 14.89 9.03
C PRO A 84 2.52 13.88 9.17
N LYS A 85 3.29 13.94 10.26
CA LYS A 85 4.35 12.97 10.55
C LYS A 85 3.82 11.51 10.48
N ILE A 86 4.39 10.71 9.58
CA ILE A 86 4.07 9.30 9.38
C ILE A 86 5.27 8.42 9.78
N GLY A 87 5.04 7.43 10.65
CA GLY A 87 6.04 6.45 11.06
C GLY A 87 6.20 5.23 10.14
N CYS A 88 5.57 5.20 8.97
CA CYS A 88 5.57 4.03 8.07
C CYS A 88 7.00 3.60 7.69
N VAL A 89 7.84 4.56 7.26
CA VAL A 89 9.25 4.29 6.91
C VAL A 89 10.06 3.85 8.13
N GLU A 90 9.81 4.42 9.30
CA GLU A 90 10.50 4.06 10.55
C GLU A 90 10.18 2.61 10.95
N VAL A 91 8.91 2.20 10.86
CA VAL A 91 8.46 0.84 11.18
C VAL A 91 9.01 -0.17 10.18
N LEU A 92 8.93 0.12 8.87
CA LEU A 92 9.49 -0.76 7.84
C LEU A 92 11.02 -0.88 7.95
N GLY A 93 11.70 0.23 8.26
CA GLY A 93 13.14 0.24 8.52
C GLY A 93 13.52 -0.54 9.78
N GLY A 94 12.72 -0.42 10.84
CA GLY A 94 12.85 -1.21 12.06
C GLY A 94 12.64 -2.70 11.81
N TYR A 95 11.62 -3.06 11.03
CA TYR A 95 11.32 -4.43 10.62
C TYR A 95 12.49 -5.07 9.86
N LYS A 96 13.12 -4.33 8.93
CA LYS A 96 14.30 -4.82 8.20
C LYS A 96 15.51 -5.07 9.11
N LYS A 97 15.64 -4.32 10.20
CA LYS A 97 16.73 -4.47 11.18
C LYS A 97 16.48 -5.60 12.19
N SER A 98 15.24 -5.75 12.67
CA SER A 98 14.89 -6.72 13.72
C SER A 98 14.62 -8.13 13.18
N SER A 99 14.20 -8.26 11.92
CA SER A 99 13.85 -9.57 11.37
C SER A 99 15.09 -10.34 10.91
N SER A 100 15.32 -11.48 11.57
CA SER A 100 16.24 -12.55 11.17
C SER A 100 15.93 -13.16 9.79
N LEU A 101 14.79 -12.81 9.18
CA LEU A 101 14.33 -13.23 7.85
C LEU A 101 15.11 -12.62 6.68
N SER A 102 15.95 -11.60 6.89
CA SER A 102 16.87 -11.08 5.85
C SER A 102 17.87 -12.12 5.33
N SER A 103 18.05 -13.23 6.06
CA SER A 103 18.87 -14.37 5.66
C SER A 103 18.19 -15.28 4.62
N SER A 104 16.85 -15.29 4.53
CA SER A 104 16.08 -16.23 3.67
C SER A 104 15.71 -15.65 2.30
N SER A 105 15.71 -14.32 2.13
CA SER A 105 15.33 -13.64 0.88
C SER A 105 16.49 -13.40 -0.11
N ARG A 106 17.67 -14.01 0.13
CA ARG A 106 18.91 -13.71 -0.62
C ARG A 106 18.96 -14.37 -2.01
N LYS A 107 17.89 -14.26 -2.83
CA LYS A 107 17.97 -14.46 -4.28
C LYS A 107 18.09 -13.08 -4.95
N LYS A 108 19.34 -12.61 -5.03
CA LYS A 108 19.75 -11.34 -5.67
C LYS A 108 19.12 -11.23 -7.08
N CYS A 109 18.16 -10.33 -7.28
CA CYS A 109 17.69 -9.99 -8.62
C CYS A 109 18.85 -9.30 -9.36
N ARG A 110 19.31 -9.92 -10.44
CA ARG A 110 20.64 -9.70 -11.04
C ARG A 110 20.68 -8.55 -12.05
N THR A 111 19.67 -7.70 -12.14
CA THR A 111 19.55 -6.70 -13.21
C THR A 111 19.54 -5.29 -12.63
N GLY A 112 20.63 -4.56 -12.89
CA GLY A 112 20.86 -3.17 -12.50
C GLY A 112 20.03 -2.16 -13.29
N SER A 113 18.70 -2.31 -13.29
CA SER A 113 17.75 -1.34 -13.83
C SER A 113 16.69 -1.04 -12.78
N CYS A 114 17.12 -0.60 -11.60
CA CYS A 114 16.24 -0.04 -10.57
C CYS A 114 15.87 1.39 -10.97
N ASN A 115 15.16 1.52 -12.09
CA ASN A 115 14.47 2.76 -12.41
C ASN A 115 13.16 2.78 -11.64
N ARG A 116 12.92 3.91 -10.99
CA ARG A 116 11.69 4.30 -10.28
C ARG A 116 10.48 4.05 -11.18
N LEU A 117 9.90 2.86 -11.10
CA LEU A 117 8.67 2.50 -11.80
C LEU A 117 7.53 3.18 -11.04
N LEU A 118 7.18 4.37 -11.51
CA LEU A 118 5.95 5.05 -11.19
C LEU A 118 4.81 4.19 -11.73
N VAL A 119 4.04 3.58 -10.83
CA VAL A 119 2.63 3.24 -11.10
C VAL A 119 1.82 4.53 -11.04
#